data_AF-A0A8S1NR36-F1
#
_entry.id   AF-A0A8S1NR36-F1
#
_cell.length_a   1.000
_cell.length_b   1.000
_cell.length_c   1.000
_cell.angle_alpha   90.00
_cell.angle_beta   90.00
_cell.angle_gamma   90.00
#
_symmetry.space_group_name_H-M   'P 1'
#
loop_
_entity.id
_entity.type
_entity.pdbx_description
1 polymer ?
#
loop_
_entity_poly.entity_id
_entity_poly.type
_entity_poly.pdbx_seq_one_letter_code
_entity_poly.pdbx_strand_id
1 'polypeptide(L)'
;MFKPKMRENQQDFHCQNKHDSSIHLVVLDQNLDKKERLLCNECMENFKSDAQTMEFKKVNQIIEDIIEQNMKSFENISQQTVQQLQTYIKSLQELKTQFIKLFDTLIKIAEDWSVNLLEQIQQYNQYSFYDELDSFIKNKNTNYILNDQNIQQLKLIPSKQRQSQIQGDQVTIYQNQLFKFLTIREAACNAIVLILLGQLYYQPKRLILKYGGLQMENQNQQKY
;
A
#
# COMPACT_ATOMS: atom_id res chain seq x y z
N MET A 1 -34.26 -3.68 3.35
CA MET A 1 -34.82 -4.10 2.05
C MET A 1 -35.64 -2.95 1.48
N PHE A 2 -35.13 -2.36 0.40
CA PHE A 2 -35.85 -1.31 -0.31
C PHE A 2 -37.03 -1.94 -1.07
N LYS A 3 -38.21 -1.33 -1.00
CA LYS A 3 -39.36 -1.78 -1.79
C LYS A 3 -39.44 -0.98 -3.08
N PRO A 4 -39.63 -1.62 -4.24
CA PRO A 4 -39.89 -0.89 -5.47
C PRO A 4 -41.14 -0.04 -5.29
N LYS A 5 -41.10 1.19 -5.79
CA LYS A 5 -42.25 2.09 -5.80
C LYS A 5 -42.31 2.73 -7.18
N MET A 6 -43.43 2.53 -7.87
CA MET A 6 -43.72 3.27 -9.10
C MET A 6 -43.72 4.76 -8.79
N ARG A 7 -43.03 5.55 -9.64
CA ARG A 7 -42.91 6.99 -9.43
C ARG A 7 -44.25 7.68 -9.70
N GLU A 8 -44.92 7.23 -10.75
CA GLU A 8 -46.24 7.68 -11.20
C GLU A 8 -47.34 7.08 -10.31
N ASN A 9 -48.46 7.78 -10.11
CA ASN A 9 -49.65 7.16 -9.55
C ASN A 9 -50.48 6.54 -10.66
N GLN A 10 -51.14 5.42 -10.37
CA GLN A 10 -51.98 4.76 -11.38
C GLN A 10 -53.13 5.65 -11.88
N GLN A 11 -53.59 6.59 -11.05
CA GLN A 11 -54.64 7.54 -11.41
C GLN A 11 -54.18 8.59 -12.43
N ASP A 12 -52.87 8.77 -12.60
CA ASP A 12 -52.28 9.76 -13.53
C ASP A 12 -52.23 9.22 -14.98
N PHE A 13 -52.59 7.95 -15.19
CA PHE A 13 -52.67 7.36 -16.53
C PHE A 13 -54.02 7.67 -17.18
N HIS A 14 -54.00 8.44 -18.27
CA HIS A 14 -55.20 8.85 -19.02
C HIS A 14 -55.16 8.31 -20.46
N CYS A 15 -56.31 7.95 -21.06
CA CYS A 15 -56.31 7.57 -22.50
C CYS A 15 -55.92 8.80 -23.33
N GLN A 16 -55.12 8.57 -24.38
CA GLN A 16 -54.67 9.62 -25.31
C GLN A 16 -55.82 10.38 -25.97
N ASN A 17 -56.95 9.70 -26.20
CA ASN A 17 -58.17 10.30 -26.76
C ASN A 17 -59.01 11.07 -25.72
N LYS A 18 -58.52 11.21 -24.48
CA LYS A 18 -59.16 11.93 -23.37
C LYS A 18 -60.53 11.40 -22.95
N HIS A 19 -60.77 10.10 -23.13
CA HIS A 19 -61.92 9.44 -22.52
C HIS A 19 -61.77 9.41 -20.99
N ASP A 20 -62.86 9.59 -20.25
CA ASP A 20 -62.89 9.59 -18.78
C ASP A 20 -62.95 8.16 -18.19
N SER A 21 -62.23 7.25 -18.85
CA SER A 21 -62.22 5.82 -18.57
C SER A 21 -60.81 5.39 -18.16
N SER A 22 -60.71 4.52 -17.14
CA SER A 22 -59.43 3.98 -16.68
C SER A 22 -58.73 3.13 -17.75
N ILE A 23 -57.40 3.10 -17.71
CA ILE A 23 -56.61 2.21 -18.57
C ILE A 23 -56.77 0.75 -18.11
N HIS A 24 -57.10 -0.13 -19.05
CA HIS A 24 -57.30 -1.56 -18.81
C HIS A 24 -56.28 -2.44 -19.54
N LEU A 25 -55.88 -2.05 -20.75
CA LEU A 25 -54.97 -2.83 -21.59
C LEU A 25 -53.73 -2.01 -21.97
N VAL A 26 -52.65 -2.73 -22.19
CA VAL A 26 -51.39 -2.23 -22.72
C VAL A 26 -51.10 -2.94 -24.04
N VAL A 27 -50.83 -2.17 -25.09
CA VAL A 27 -50.37 -2.69 -26.39
C VAL A 27 -48.87 -2.89 -26.34
N LEU A 28 -48.41 -4.09 -26.69
CA LEU A 28 -47.00 -4.50 -26.68
C LEU A 28 -46.33 -4.26 -28.04
N ASP A 29 -46.52 -3.07 -28.62
CA ASP A 29 -45.89 -2.67 -29.88
C ASP A 29 -44.82 -1.61 -29.63
N GLN A 30 -43.61 -1.85 -30.15
CA GLN A 30 -42.48 -0.94 -30.01
C GLN A 30 -42.59 0.29 -30.90
N ASN A 31 -43.36 0.21 -31.99
CA ASN A 31 -43.54 1.30 -32.96
C ASN A 31 -44.54 2.36 -32.48
N LEU A 32 -45.38 2.04 -31.50
CA LEU A 32 -46.33 2.97 -30.90
C LEU A 32 -45.64 3.91 -29.91
N ASP A 33 -46.12 5.16 -29.87
CA ASP A 33 -45.67 6.11 -28.86
C ASP A 33 -46.09 5.66 -27.45
N LYS A 34 -45.36 6.13 -26.42
CA LYS A 34 -45.58 5.70 -25.02
C LYS A 34 -47.03 5.88 -24.55
N LYS A 35 -47.72 6.91 -25.03
CA LYS A 35 -49.11 7.23 -24.68
C LYS A 35 -50.13 6.41 -25.46
N GLU A 36 -49.78 6.00 -26.68
CA GLU A 36 -50.64 5.19 -27.57
C GLU A 36 -50.74 3.74 -27.11
N ARG A 37 -49.77 3.30 -26.29
CA ARG A 37 -49.74 1.94 -25.75
C ARG A 37 -50.79 1.69 -24.68
N LEU A 38 -51.40 2.73 -24.08
CA LEU A 38 -52.36 2.59 -22.99
C LEU A 38 -53.78 2.73 -23.52
N LEU A 39 -54.59 1.67 -23.39
CA LEU A 39 -55.97 1.64 -23.87
C LEU A 39 -56.97 1.58 -22.71
N CYS A 40 -57.96 2.48 -22.73
CA CYS A 40 -59.20 2.32 -21.97
C CYS A 40 -60.21 1.46 -22.75
N ASN A 41 -61.36 1.15 -22.15
CA ASN A 41 -62.40 0.31 -22.77
C ASN A 41 -62.90 0.88 -24.11
N GLU A 42 -63.12 2.20 -24.19
CA GLU A 42 -63.56 2.87 -25.43
C GLU A 42 -62.46 2.85 -26.51
N CYS A 43 -61.20 3.03 -26.09
CA CYS A 43 -60.04 2.97 -26.98
C CYS A 43 -59.83 1.54 -27.52
N MET A 44 -60.22 0.51 -26.77
CA MET A 44 -60.12 -0.91 -27.13
C MET A 44 -61.08 -1.34 -28.24
N GLU A 45 -62.34 -0.89 -28.21
CA GLU A 45 -63.35 -1.27 -29.22
C GLU A 45 -62.98 -0.79 -30.63
N ASN A 46 -62.23 0.30 -30.72
CA ASN A 46 -61.81 0.92 -31.97
C ASN A 46 -60.39 0.52 -32.40
N PHE A 47 -59.67 -0.25 -31.60
CA PHE A 47 -58.29 -0.65 -31.87
C PHE A 47 -58.25 -1.77 -32.92
N LYS A 48 -57.77 -1.46 -34.12
CA LYS A 48 -57.75 -2.38 -35.28
C LYS A 48 -56.39 -3.01 -35.59
N SER A 49 -55.41 -2.88 -34.69
CA SER A 49 -54.08 -3.46 -34.91
C SER A 49 -54.04 -4.91 -34.42
N ASP A 50 -53.31 -5.75 -35.15
CA ASP A 50 -53.02 -7.14 -34.77
C ASP A 50 -51.93 -7.24 -33.68
N ALA A 51 -51.51 -6.10 -33.10
CA ALA A 51 -50.53 -6.06 -32.03
C ALA A 51 -51.01 -6.82 -30.79
N GLN A 52 -50.07 -7.53 -30.14
CA GLN A 52 -50.35 -8.24 -28.90
C GLN A 52 -50.73 -7.25 -27.79
N THR A 53 -51.81 -7.55 -27.06
CA THR A 53 -52.26 -6.77 -25.90
C THR A 53 -52.16 -7.58 -24.61
N MET A 54 -52.03 -6.88 -23.48
CA MET A 54 -51.99 -7.48 -22.16
C MET A 54 -52.71 -6.58 -21.15
N GLU A 55 -53.38 -7.19 -20.15
CA GLU A 55 -53.97 -6.43 -19.05
C GLU A 55 -52.94 -5.55 -18.34
N PHE A 56 -53.30 -4.29 -18.09
CA PHE A 56 -52.45 -3.33 -17.41
C PHE A 56 -51.94 -3.85 -16.06
N LYS A 57 -52.83 -4.47 -15.27
CA LYS A 57 -52.45 -5.06 -13.97
C LYS A 57 -51.38 -6.13 -14.11
N LYS A 58 -51.47 -6.97 -15.14
CA LYS A 58 -50.50 -8.04 -15.41
C LYS A 58 -49.16 -7.47 -15.86
N VAL A 59 -49.17 -6.47 -16.73
CA VAL A 59 -47.94 -5.76 -17.14
C VAL A 59 -47.29 -5.08 -15.94
N ASN A 60 -48.06 -4.40 -15.11
CA ASN A 60 -47.56 -3.75 -13.89
C ASN A 60 -46.89 -4.78 -12.95
N GLN A 61 -47.54 -5.92 -12.70
CA GLN A 61 -46.96 -6.99 -11.88
C GLN A 61 -45.65 -7.51 -12.47
N ILE A 62 -45.58 -7.77 -13.78
CA ILE A 62 -44.34 -8.24 -14.44
C ILE A 62 -43.21 -7.21 -14.27
N ILE A 63 -43.51 -5.93 -14.44
CA ILE A 63 -42.53 -4.85 -14.26
C ILE A 63 -42.07 -4.81 -12.79
N GLU A 64 -42.99 -4.88 -11.83
CA GLU A 64 -42.68 -4.88 -10.40
C GLU A 64 -41.79 -6.08 -10.03
N ASP A 65 -42.10 -7.28 -10.52
CA ASP A 65 -41.30 -8.49 -10.28
C ASP A 65 -39.87 -8.34 -10.83
N ILE A 66 -39.73 -7.81 -12.06
CA ILE A 66 -38.43 -7.55 -12.68
C ILE A 66 -37.62 -6.53 -11.85
N ILE A 67 -38.26 -5.44 -11.42
CA ILE A 67 -37.59 -4.41 -10.61
C ILE A 67 -37.19 -5.00 -9.25
N GLU A 68 -38.05 -5.80 -8.60
CA GLU A 68 -37.74 -6.45 -7.33
C GLU A 68 -36.54 -7.39 -7.46
N GLN A 69 -36.46 -8.20 -8.51
CA GLN A 69 -35.33 -9.08 -8.78
C GLN A 69 -34.03 -8.28 -8.99
N ASN A 70 -34.09 -7.21 -9.79
CA ASN A 70 -32.95 -6.32 -10.02
C ASN A 70 -32.49 -5.65 -8.72
N MET A 71 -33.42 -5.20 -7.87
CA MET A 71 -33.12 -4.62 -6.56
C MET A 71 -32.46 -5.61 -5.62
N LYS A 72 -32.94 -6.86 -5.55
CA LYS A 72 -32.29 -7.92 -4.76
C LYS A 72 -30.87 -8.20 -5.22
N SER A 73 -30.65 -8.27 -6.54
CA SER A 73 -29.32 -8.47 -7.12
C SER A 73 -28.39 -7.30 -6.77
N PHE A 74 -28.87 -6.07 -6.94
CA PHE A 74 -28.12 -4.87 -6.59
C PHE A 74 -27.80 -4.78 -5.09
N GLU A 75 -28.76 -5.13 -4.22
CA GLU A 75 -28.56 -5.16 -2.77
C GLU A 75 -27.47 -6.18 -2.39
N ASN A 76 -27.48 -7.37 -2.99
CA ASN A 76 -26.44 -8.39 -2.76
C ASN A 76 -25.05 -7.89 -3.20
N ILE A 77 -24.92 -7.36 -4.42
CA ILE A 77 -23.64 -6.81 -4.92
C ILE A 77 -23.15 -5.67 -4.02
N SER A 78 -24.06 -4.78 -3.60
CA SER A 78 -23.74 -3.67 -2.71
C SER A 78 -23.24 -4.16 -1.35
N GLN A 79 -23.92 -5.15 -0.76
CA GLN A 79 -23.50 -5.76 0.52
C GLN A 79 -22.14 -6.43 0.41
N GLN A 80 -21.88 -7.20 -0.65
CA GLN A 80 -20.57 -7.82 -0.90
C GLN A 80 -19.48 -6.75 -1.05
N THR A 81 -19.76 -5.67 -1.78
CA THR A 81 -18.83 -4.55 -1.96
C THR A 81 -18.50 -3.86 -0.63
N VAL A 82 -19.51 -3.62 0.22
CA VAL A 82 -19.32 -3.05 1.57
C VAL A 82 -18.45 -3.97 2.43
N GLN A 83 -18.68 -5.29 2.40
CA GLN A 83 -17.86 -6.26 3.15
C GLN A 83 -16.40 -6.29 2.67
N GLN A 84 -16.18 -6.19 1.35
CA GLN A 84 -14.83 -6.09 0.79
C GLN A 84 -14.13 -4.81 1.23
N LEU A 85 -14.82 -3.66 1.18
CA LEU A 85 -14.28 -2.38 1.66
C LEU A 85 -13.90 -2.46 3.15
N GLN A 86 -14.74 -3.05 3.99
CA GLN A 86 -14.42 -3.25 5.41
C GLN A 86 -13.17 -4.12 5.61
N THR A 87 -13.00 -5.16 4.78
CA THR A 87 -11.81 -6.01 4.81
C THR A 87 -10.56 -5.22 4.44
N TYR A 88 -10.61 -4.40 3.38
CA TYR A 88 -9.49 -3.54 3.00
C TYR A 88 -9.15 -2.50 4.07
N ILE A 89 -10.14 -1.88 4.70
CA ILE A 89 -9.94 -0.95 5.81
C ILE A 89 -9.19 -1.64 6.95
N LYS A 90 -9.61 -2.86 7.32
CA LYS A 90 -8.93 -3.65 8.36
C LYS A 90 -7.48 -3.97 7.98
N SER A 91 -7.23 -4.42 6.75
CA SER A 91 -5.86 -4.69 6.28
C SER A 91 -4.97 -3.45 6.27
N LEU A 92 -5.51 -2.27 5.92
CA LEU A 92 -4.76 -1.01 6.00
C LEU A 92 -4.44 -0.62 7.44
N GLN A 93 -5.36 -0.84 8.38
CA GLN A 93 -5.10 -0.62 9.80
C GLN A 93 -4.01 -1.56 10.34
N GLU A 94 -4.05 -2.84 9.97
CA GLU A 94 -3.00 -3.80 10.33
C GLU A 94 -1.63 -3.40 9.77
N LEU A 95 -1.59 -2.98 8.50
CA LEU A 95 -0.37 -2.48 7.87
C LEU A 95 0.17 -1.23 8.59
N LYS A 96 -0.69 -0.27 8.93
CA LYS A 96 -0.32 0.92 9.72
C LYS A 96 0.32 0.52 11.05
N THR A 97 -0.27 -0.44 11.77
CA THR A 97 0.29 -0.93 13.03
C THR A 97 1.66 -1.58 12.85
N GLN A 98 1.88 -2.31 11.76
CA GLN A 98 3.19 -2.90 11.45
C GLN A 98 4.25 -1.81 11.21
N PHE A 99 3.91 -0.75 10.47
CA PHE A 99 4.81 0.38 10.27
C PHE A 99 5.16 1.09 11.58
N ILE A 100 4.19 1.32 12.46
CA ILE A 100 4.45 1.93 13.77
C ILE A 100 5.45 1.09 14.57
N LYS A 101 5.22 -0.23 14.66
CA LYS A 101 6.15 -1.15 15.34
C LYS A 101 7.56 -1.15 14.73
N LEU A 102 7.64 -1.03 13.41
CA LEU A 102 8.91 -0.93 12.71
C LEU A 102 9.66 0.34 13.13
N PHE A 103 8.99 1.48 13.14
CA PHE A 103 9.59 2.75 13.59
C PHE A 103 10.02 2.68 15.05
N ASP A 104 9.20 2.12 15.93
CA ASP A 104 9.54 1.93 17.35
C ASP A 104 10.81 1.06 17.49
N THR A 105 10.93 0.02 16.67
CA THR A 105 12.12 -0.85 16.66
C THR A 105 13.37 -0.09 16.21
N LEU A 106 13.26 0.74 15.16
CA LEU A 106 14.37 1.55 14.68
C LEU A 106 14.80 2.60 15.71
N ILE A 107 13.85 3.22 16.40
CA ILE A 107 14.12 4.16 17.50
C ILE A 107 14.91 3.44 18.60
N LYS A 108 14.45 2.27 19.04
CA LYS A 108 15.14 1.49 20.07
C LYS A 108 16.57 1.12 19.65
N ILE A 109 16.77 0.69 18.40
CA ILE A 109 18.13 0.38 17.89
C ILE A 109 19.01 1.64 17.93
N ALA A 110 18.48 2.80 17.56
CA ALA A 110 19.22 4.06 17.62
C ALA A 110 19.56 4.47 19.06
N GLU A 111 18.65 4.27 20.01
CA GLU A 111 18.87 4.51 21.44
C GLU A 111 19.96 3.57 22.00
N ASP A 112 19.86 2.27 21.75
CA ASP A 112 20.86 1.27 22.17
C ASP A 112 22.24 1.62 21.60
N TRP A 113 22.30 2.04 20.34
CA TRP A 113 23.53 2.51 19.71
C TRP A 113 24.09 3.77 20.34
N SER A 114 23.23 4.71 20.72
CA SER A 114 23.65 5.93 21.41
C SER A 114 24.29 5.59 22.76
N VAL A 115 23.68 4.69 23.53
CA VAL A 115 24.21 4.21 24.81
C VAL A 115 25.56 3.52 24.61
N ASN A 116 25.65 2.56 23.69
CA ASN A 116 26.90 1.85 23.41
C ASN A 116 28.04 2.79 23.00
N LEU A 117 27.75 3.83 22.21
CA LEU A 117 28.75 4.83 21.85
C LEU A 117 29.24 5.63 23.05
N LEU A 118 28.34 6.03 23.95
CA LEU A 118 28.70 6.74 25.17
C LEU A 118 29.57 5.87 26.08
N GLU A 119 29.23 4.58 26.21
CA GLU A 119 30.05 3.61 26.95
C GLU A 119 31.44 3.45 26.35
N GLN A 120 31.54 3.35 25.02
CA GLN A 120 32.84 3.30 24.33
C GLN A 120 33.66 4.57 24.58
N ILE A 121 33.05 5.75 24.48
CA ILE A 121 33.73 7.02 24.78
C ILE A 121 34.25 7.03 26.22
N GLN A 122 33.47 6.55 27.18
CA GLN A 122 33.90 6.44 28.57
C GLN A 122 35.08 5.47 28.73
N GLN A 123 35.06 4.33 28.04
CA GLN A 123 36.17 3.37 28.04
C GLN A 123 37.45 3.96 27.45
N TYR A 124 37.36 4.67 26.31
CA TYR A 124 38.53 5.30 25.69
C TYR A 124 39.09 6.49 26.49
N ASN A 125 38.26 7.16 27.30
CA ASN A 125 38.72 8.21 28.20
C ASN A 125 39.39 7.67 29.47
N GLN A 126 39.34 6.37 29.71
CA GLN A 126 40.05 5.71 30.79
C GLN A 126 41.37 5.16 30.25
N TYR A 127 42.48 5.62 30.80
CA TYR A 127 43.79 5.02 30.53
C TYR A 127 44.46 4.64 31.84
N SER A 128 45.22 3.55 31.80
CA SER A 128 46.10 3.13 32.87
C SER A 128 47.47 3.71 32.60
N PHE A 129 47.93 4.61 33.48
CA PHE A 129 49.25 5.21 33.33
C PHE A 129 50.36 4.15 33.18
N TYR A 130 50.26 3.03 33.90
CA TYR A 130 51.24 1.95 33.81
C TYR A 130 51.21 1.23 32.45
N ASP A 131 50.03 0.95 31.90
CA ASP A 131 49.92 0.30 30.59
C ASP A 131 50.39 1.23 29.46
N GLU A 132 50.07 2.52 29.57
CA GLU A 132 50.57 3.54 28.64
C GLU A 132 52.08 3.74 28.78
N LEU A 133 52.61 3.73 30.01
CA LEU A 133 54.05 3.82 30.27
C LEU A 133 54.80 2.60 29.71
N ASP A 134 54.30 1.39 29.92
CA ASP A 134 54.87 0.15 29.38
C ASP A 134 54.84 0.15 27.85
N SER A 135 53.73 0.59 27.27
CA SER A 135 53.60 0.75 25.81
C SER A 135 54.58 1.79 25.28
N PHE A 136 54.75 2.91 25.99
CA PHE A 136 55.72 3.95 25.67
C PHE A 136 57.17 3.42 25.72
N ILE A 137 57.53 2.67 26.78
CA ILE A 137 58.85 2.04 26.92
C ILE A 137 59.08 1.02 25.81
N LYS A 138 58.12 0.14 25.52
CA LYS A 138 58.21 -0.84 24.42
C LYS A 138 58.39 -0.15 23.08
N ASN A 139 57.62 0.90 22.80
CA ASN A 139 57.75 1.66 21.56
C ASN A 139 59.08 2.40 21.47
N LYS A 140 59.59 2.97 22.57
CA LYS A 140 60.92 3.58 22.60
C LYS A 140 62.01 2.54 22.34
N ASN A 141 61.98 1.40 23.01
CA ASN A 141 62.97 0.34 22.83
C ASN A 141 62.92 -0.25 21.42
N THR A 142 61.73 -0.44 20.85
CA THR A 142 61.57 -0.88 19.45
C THR A 142 62.14 0.15 18.48
N ASN A 143 61.91 1.44 18.73
CA ASN A 143 62.51 2.53 17.95
C ASN A 143 64.03 2.67 18.17
N TYR A 144 64.57 2.32 19.34
CA TYR A 144 66.00 2.25 19.58
C TYR A 144 66.62 1.06 18.82
N ILE A 145 65.98 -0.11 18.80
CA ILE A 145 66.43 -1.27 18.02
C ILE A 145 66.40 -0.95 16.51
N LEU A 146 65.31 -0.33 16.03
CA LEU A 146 65.21 0.15 14.64
C LEU A 146 66.19 1.28 14.35
N ASN A 147 66.48 2.17 15.30
CA ASN A 147 67.49 3.20 15.13
C ASN A 147 68.90 2.64 15.18
N ASP A 148 69.23 1.61 15.95
CA ASP A 148 70.56 0.99 15.91
C ASP A 148 70.79 0.24 14.58
N GLN A 149 69.76 -0.44 14.08
CA GLN A 149 69.80 -1.05 12.73
C GLN A 149 69.88 0.02 11.63
N ASN A 150 69.14 1.12 11.77
CA ASN A 150 69.20 2.23 10.82
C ASN A 150 70.48 3.07 10.99
N ILE A 151 71.10 3.20 12.16
CA ILE A 151 72.38 3.90 12.38
C ILE A 151 73.52 3.10 11.75
N GLN A 152 73.44 1.77 11.74
CA GLN A 152 74.33 0.93 10.93
C GLN A 152 74.13 1.16 9.42
N GLN A 153 72.91 1.45 8.95
CA GLN A 153 72.63 1.80 7.55
C GLN A 153 72.83 3.29 7.21
N LEU A 154 72.77 4.20 8.19
CA LEU A 154 72.86 5.66 8.05
C LEU A 154 74.27 6.21 8.10
N LYS A 155 75.27 5.36 8.41
CA LYS A 155 76.67 5.66 8.06
C LYS A 155 76.88 5.85 6.54
N LEU A 156 75.85 5.61 5.71
CA LEU A 156 75.93 5.71 4.25
C LEU A 156 75.06 6.82 3.61
N ILE A 157 74.31 7.66 4.34
CA ILE A 157 73.39 8.63 3.70
C ILE A 157 73.43 10.02 4.37
N PRO A 158 73.62 11.14 3.60
CA PRO A 158 73.75 12.50 4.15
C PRO A 158 72.48 13.07 4.78
N SER A 159 72.66 13.82 5.86
CA SER A 159 71.67 14.26 6.83
C SER A 159 70.97 15.60 6.50
N LYS A 160 69.92 15.62 5.66
CA LYS A 160 69.13 16.87 5.46
C LYS A 160 67.59 16.79 5.47
N GLN A 161 66.94 15.65 5.74
CA GLN A 161 65.46 15.61 5.75
C GLN A 161 64.88 14.64 6.79
N ARG A 162 64.84 14.99 8.08
CA ARG A 162 64.31 14.04 9.10
C ARG A 162 63.44 14.57 10.23
N GLN A 163 63.05 15.84 10.24
CA GLN A 163 62.35 16.39 11.42
C GLN A 163 60.86 16.71 11.28
N SER A 164 60.18 16.35 10.18
CA SER A 164 58.76 16.73 9.97
C SER A 164 57.76 15.59 9.81
N GLN A 165 58.11 14.32 10.01
CA GLN A 165 57.23 13.19 9.65
C GLN A 165 56.51 12.45 10.79
N ILE A 166 56.89 12.63 12.06
CA ILE A 166 56.46 11.67 13.11
C ILE A 166 55.16 12.09 13.84
N GLN A 167 54.73 13.36 13.79
CA GLN A 167 53.50 13.81 14.46
C GLN A 167 52.23 13.80 13.57
N GLY A 168 52.36 13.69 12.24
CA GLY A 168 51.20 13.64 11.33
C GLY A 168 50.52 12.26 11.23
N ASP A 169 51.24 11.19 11.55
CA ASP A 169 50.80 9.82 11.27
C ASP A 169 49.81 9.27 12.31
N GLN A 170 49.90 9.67 13.58
CA GLN A 170 48.96 9.17 14.59
C GLN A 170 47.56 9.79 14.45
N VAL A 171 47.46 11.09 14.16
CA VAL A 171 46.16 11.77 13.98
C VAL A 171 45.43 11.25 12.75
N THR A 172 46.15 10.95 11.67
CA THR A 172 45.56 10.40 10.43
C THR A 172 45.11 8.95 10.57
N ILE A 173 45.74 8.14 11.43
CA ILE A 173 45.29 6.77 11.71
C ILE A 173 43.94 6.79 12.44
N TYR A 174 43.78 7.62 13.48
CA TYR A 174 42.50 7.73 14.21
C TYR A 174 41.37 8.31 13.34
N GLN A 175 41.66 9.33 12.53
CA GLN A 175 40.67 9.88 11.61
C GLN A 175 40.22 8.86 10.56
N ASN A 176 41.15 8.06 10.01
CA ASN A 176 40.82 7.01 9.04
C ASN A 176 40.01 5.86 9.66
N GLN A 177 40.25 5.51 10.92
CA GLN A 177 39.43 4.52 11.63
C GLN A 177 38.02 5.05 11.87
N LEU A 178 37.89 6.30 12.34
CA LEU A 178 36.58 6.93 12.58
C LEU A 178 35.77 7.05 11.28
N PHE A 179 36.42 7.43 10.18
CA PHE A 179 35.77 7.56 8.87
C PHE A 179 35.30 6.20 8.35
N LYS A 180 36.11 5.14 8.47
CA LYS A 180 35.72 3.77 8.11
C LYS A 180 34.47 3.32 8.89
N PHE A 181 34.43 3.59 10.19
CA PHE A 181 33.25 3.28 11.01
C PHE A 181 31.99 4.03 10.56
N LEU A 182 32.11 5.31 10.20
CA LEU A 182 30.99 6.11 9.68
C LEU A 182 30.46 5.57 8.35
N THR A 183 31.34 5.24 7.40
CA THR A 183 30.92 4.65 6.11
C THR A 183 30.25 3.28 6.26
N ILE A 184 30.73 2.42 7.16
CA ILE A 184 30.09 1.12 7.42
C ILE A 184 28.70 1.33 8.03
N ARG A 185 28.54 2.33 8.89
CA ARG A 185 27.25 2.68 9.50
C ARG A 185 26.23 3.19 8.49
N GLU A 186 26.64 4.09 7.61
CA GLU A 186 25.77 4.64 6.56
C GLU A 186 25.34 3.53 5.58
N ALA A 187 26.27 2.64 5.22
CA ALA A 187 25.96 1.46 4.41
C ALA A 187 24.97 0.51 5.10
N ALA A 188 25.11 0.27 6.40
CA ALA A 188 24.19 -0.58 7.16
C ALA A 188 22.78 0.03 7.26
N CYS A 189 22.67 1.33 7.53
CA CYS A 189 21.38 2.04 7.54
C CYS A 189 20.70 1.97 6.17
N ASN A 190 21.45 2.24 5.09
CA ASN A 190 20.93 2.15 3.73
C ASN A 190 20.50 0.72 3.36
N ALA A 191 21.26 -0.30 3.77
CA ALA A 191 20.88 -1.70 3.56
C ALA A 191 19.59 -2.07 4.30
N ILE A 192 19.41 -1.63 5.55
CA ILE A 192 18.18 -1.84 6.31
C ILE A 192 17.00 -1.16 5.62
N VAL A 193 17.14 0.10 5.20
CA VAL A 193 16.09 0.81 4.45
C VAL A 193 15.73 0.07 3.16
N LEU A 194 16.72 -0.42 2.41
CA LEU A 194 16.48 -1.18 1.17
C LEU A 194 15.80 -2.53 1.42
N ILE A 195 16.16 -3.24 2.49
CA ILE A 195 15.50 -4.51 2.87
C ILE A 195 14.03 -4.23 3.24
N LEU A 196 13.77 -3.17 4.00
CA LEU A 196 12.42 -2.80 4.42
C LEU A 196 11.57 -2.34 3.23
N LEU A 197 12.12 -1.51 2.34
CA LEU A 197 11.47 -1.14 1.09
C LEU A 197 11.22 -2.36 0.20
N GLY A 198 12.16 -3.30 0.13
CA GLY A 198 12.02 -4.55 -0.61
C GLY A 198 10.87 -5.42 -0.08
N GLN A 199 10.77 -5.58 1.24
CA GLN A 199 9.66 -6.32 1.87
C GLN A 199 8.31 -5.66 1.60
N LEU A 200 8.25 -4.33 1.62
CA LEU A 200 7.03 -3.57 1.31
C LEU A 200 6.66 -3.66 -0.18
N TYR A 201 7.64 -3.72 -1.08
CA TYR A 201 7.39 -3.84 -2.52
C TYR A 201 6.98 -5.25 -2.96
N TYR A 202 7.43 -6.29 -2.24
CA TYR A 202 7.15 -7.69 -2.59
C TYR A 202 5.78 -8.19 -2.10
N GLN A 203 5.27 -7.65 -0.99
CA GLN A 203 3.97 -8.04 -0.42
C GLN A 203 2.75 -7.74 -1.32
N PRO A 204 2.61 -6.58 -2.00
CA PRO A 204 1.42 -6.28 -2.80
C PRO A 204 1.30 -7.15 -4.05
N LYS A 205 2.41 -7.58 -4.68
CA LYS A 205 2.36 -8.49 -5.84
C LYS A 205 1.76 -9.86 -5.53
N ARG A 206 1.96 -10.36 -4.31
CA ARG A 206 1.40 -11.65 -3.86
C ARG A 206 -0.10 -11.56 -3.60
N LEU A 207 -0.58 -10.39 -3.15
CA LEU A 207 -2.00 -10.11 -2.96
C LEU A 207 -2.73 -9.92 -4.31
N ILE A 208 -2.14 -9.20 -5.25
CA ILE A 208 -2.73 -8.98 -6.59
C ILE A 208 -2.86 -10.31 -7.36
N LEU A 209 -1.89 -11.23 -7.26
CA LEU A 209 -1.97 -12.56 -7.88
C LEU A 209 -3.04 -13.46 -7.24
N LYS A 210 -3.30 -13.30 -5.94
CA LYS A 210 -4.27 -14.14 -5.21
C LYS A 210 -5.72 -13.69 -5.41
N TYR A 211 -5.95 -12.39 -5.63
CA TYR A 211 -7.28 -11.83 -5.83
C TYR A 211 -7.62 -11.51 -7.29
N GLY A 212 -6.61 -11.29 -8.15
CA GLY A 212 -6.81 -11.10 -9.60
C GLY A 212 -7.23 -12.39 -10.34
N GLY A 213 -6.91 -13.56 -9.81
CA GLY A 213 -7.36 -14.85 -10.38
C GLY A 213 -8.86 -15.12 -10.19
N LEU A 214 -9.47 -14.59 -9.12
CA LEU A 214 -10.89 -14.82 -8.81
C LEU A 214 -11.86 -14.05 -9.72
N GLN A 215 -11.42 -12.97 -10.39
CA GLN A 215 -12.26 -12.25 -11.35
C GLN A 215 -12.33 -12.92 -12.73
N MET A 216 -11.35 -13.76 -13.10
CA MET A 216 -11.33 -14.43 -14.40
C MET A 216 -12.17 -15.72 -14.43
N GLU A 217 -12.39 -16.39 -13.30
CA GLU A 217 -13.23 -17.60 -13.25
C GLU A 217 -14.74 -17.28 -13.33
N ASN A 218 -15.19 -16.14 -12.78
CA ASN A 218 -16.62 -15.79 -12.81
C ASN A 218 -17.12 -15.29 -14.18
N GLN A 219 -16.23 -14.84 -15.08
CA GLN A 219 -16.64 -14.44 -16.44
C GLN A 219 -16.88 -15.63 -17.38
N ASN A 220 -16.38 -16.83 -17.04
CA ASN A 220 -16.58 -18.03 -17.85
C ASN A 220 -17.85 -18.82 -17.51
N GLN A 221 -18.54 -18.50 -16.40
CA GLN A 221 -19.78 -19.19 -16.00
C GLN A 221 -21.07 -18.52 -16.50
N GLN A 222 -21.00 -17.35 -17.15
CA GLN A 222 -22.18 -16.67 -17.73
C GLN A 222 -22.33 -16.87 -19.25
N LYS A 223 -21.61 -17.82 -19.84
CA LYS A 223 -21.63 -18.10 -21.30
C LYS A 223 -22.35 -19.40 -21.69
N TYR A 224 -23.06 -20.06 -20.77
CA TYR A 224 -23.85 -21.25 -21.05
C TYR A 224 -25.26 -21.14 -20.47
#